data_AF-A0A918Y2Z2-F1
#
_entry.id   AF-A0A918Y2Z2-F1
#
_cell.length_a   1.000
_cell.length_b   1.000
_cell.length_c   1.000
_cell.angle_alpha   90.00
_cell.angle_beta   90.00
_cell.angle_gamma   90.00
#
_symmetry.space_group_name_H-M   'P 1'
#
loop_
_entity.id
_entity.type
_entity.pdbx_description
1 polymer ?
#
loop_
_entity_poly.entity_id
_entity_poly.type
_entity_poly.pdbx_seq_one_letter_code
_entity_poly.pdbx_strand_id
1 'polypeptide(L)'
;MTRVAGVAPTAARRRRVGECHRDNAEALAAIVRRHGWPAADVVGTAASTAALMILLHAPDLDFRLRCRDLIARAAADGRCPAVHLAYIADHCAVDLGEPQFYGTRIDPATLRPYPVRRPQTLDERRRDVGLGTLQEQMRALRLSG
;
A
#
# COMPACT_ATOMS: atom_id res chain seq x y z
N MET A 1 14.02 6.32 -27.64
CA MET A 1 12.59 6.64 -27.81
C MET A 1 12.13 7.46 -26.62
N THR A 2 12.03 8.78 -26.78
CA THR A 2 11.65 9.70 -25.71
C THR A 2 10.17 9.52 -25.40
N ARG A 3 9.84 8.97 -24.22
CA ARG A 3 8.45 8.87 -23.75
C ARG A 3 7.96 10.30 -23.51
N VAL A 4 7.14 10.81 -24.42
CA VAL A 4 6.42 12.07 -24.21
C VAL A 4 5.58 11.87 -22.95
N ALA A 5 5.82 12.69 -21.92
CA ALA A 5 5.01 12.70 -20.72
C ALA A 5 3.55 12.89 -21.14
N GLY A 6 2.70 11.91 -20.84
CA GLY A 6 1.28 11.98 -21.18
C GLY A 6 0.65 13.21 -20.55
N VAL A 7 -0.25 13.86 -21.29
CA VAL A 7 -1.04 15.01 -20.80
C VAL A 7 -1.58 14.71 -19.40
N ALA A 8 -1.43 15.65 -18.47
CA ALA A 8 -1.93 15.52 -17.11
C ALA A 8 -3.41 15.05 -17.13
N PRO A 9 -3.80 14.09 -16.29
CA PRO A 9 -5.17 13.58 -16.28
C PRO A 9 -6.20 14.71 -16.18
N THR A 10 -7.27 14.65 -16.96
CA THR A 10 -8.36 15.63 -16.86
C THR A 10 -9.11 15.47 -15.53
N ALA A 11 -9.83 16.51 -15.10
CA ALA A 11 -10.68 16.44 -13.91
C ALA A 11 -11.73 15.31 -14.03
N ALA A 12 -12.30 15.11 -15.22
CA ALA A 12 -13.22 14.01 -15.50
C ALA A 12 -12.56 12.64 -15.33
N ARG A 13 -11.31 12.47 -15.79
CA ARG A 13 -10.56 11.22 -15.58
C ARG A 13 -10.28 10.97 -14.09
N ARG A 14 -9.91 12.00 -13.32
CA ARG A 14 -9.72 11.88 -11.86
C ARG A 14 -11.00 11.46 -11.15
N ARG A 15 -12.15 12.03 -11.53
CA ARG A 15 -13.47 11.65 -10.96
C ARG A 15 -13.78 10.18 -11.20
N ARG A 16 -13.64 9.70 -12.44
CA ARG A 16 -13.88 8.28 -12.78
C ARG A 16 -12.96 7.31 -12.04
N VAL A 17 -11.70 7.66 -11.85
CA VAL A 17 -10.78 6.83 -11.03
C VAL A 17 -11.23 6.82 -9.57
N GLY A 18 -11.62 7.96 -9.02
CA GLY A 18 -12.17 8.03 -7.67
C GLY A 18 -13.46 7.25 -7.48
N GLU A 19 -14.34 7.22 -8.47
CA GLU A 19 -15.55 6.36 -8.51
C GLU A 19 -15.17 4.88 -8.49
N CYS A 20 -14.28 4.46 -9.40
CA CYS A 20 -13.77 3.09 -9.45
C CYS A 20 -13.13 2.65 -8.11
N HIS A 21 -12.35 3.53 -7.46
CA HIS A 21 -11.78 3.23 -6.15
C HIS A 21 -12.84 3.03 -5.06
N ARG A 22 -13.94 3.80 -5.09
CA ARG A 22 -15.05 3.63 -4.14
C ARG A 22 -15.78 2.31 -4.37
N ASP A 23 -16.16 2.03 -5.61
CA ASP A 23 -16.89 0.81 -5.96
C ASP A 23 -16.07 -0.45 -5.62
N ASN A 24 -14.77 -0.43 -5.90
CA ASN A 24 -13.86 -1.51 -5.53
C ASN A 24 -13.72 -1.66 -4.01
N ALA A 25 -13.64 -0.55 -3.27
CA ALA A 25 -13.55 -0.58 -1.82
C ALA A 25 -14.83 -1.14 -1.18
N GLU A 26 -16.01 -0.80 -1.70
CA GLU A 26 -17.30 -1.34 -1.26
C GLU A 26 -17.39 -2.85 -1.49
N ALA A 27 -16.98 -3.31 -2.67
CA ALA A 27 -16.92 -4.74 -2.98
C ALA A 27 -15.96 -5.49 -2.05
N LEU A 28 -14.76 -4.94 -1.82
CA LEU A 28 -13.79 -5.53 -0.89
C LEU A 28 -14.32 -5.54 0.55
N ALA A 29 -14.99 -4.47 1.00
CA ALA A 29 -15.59 -4.41 2.32
C ALA A 29 -16.66 -5.49 2.53
N ALA A 30 -17.48 -5.77 1.51
CA ALA A 30 -18.46 -6.86 1.55
C ALA A 30 -17.79 -8.24 1.70
N ILE A 31 -16.68 -8.48 0.98
CA ILE A 31 -15.88 -9.70 1.10
C ILE A 31 -15.29 -9.81 2.50
N VAL A 32 -14.62 -8.76 2.98
CA VAL A 32 -13.96 -8.75 4.30
C VAL A 32 -14.96 -8.99 5.43
N ARG A 33 -16.16 -8.38 5.35
CA ARG A 33 -17.22 -8.59 6.34
C ARG A 33 -17.69 -10.04 6.40
N ARG A 34 -17.72 -10.75 5.26
CA ARG A 34 -18.26 -12.11 5.19
C ARG A 34 -17.19 -13.18 5.44
N HIS A 35 -15.96 -12.96 5.01
CA HIS A 35 -14.92 -13.98 4.93
C HIS A 35 -13.63 -13.61 5.67
N GLY A 36 -13.53 -12.41 6.23
CA GLY A 36 -12.27 -11.86 6.71
C GLY A 36 -11.35 -11.45 5.56
N TRP A 37 -10.08 -11.21 5.86
CA TRP A 37 -9.13 -10.79 4.82
C TRP A 37 -8.91 -11.91 3.78
N PRO A 38 -9.00 -11.62 2.47
CA PRO A 38 -8.69 -12.57 1.40
C PRO A 38 -7.18 -12.85 1.35
N ALA A 39 -6.71 -13.67 2.27
CA ALA A 39 -5.31 -14.08 2.41
C ALA A 39 -4.87 -15.02 1.27
N ALA A 40 -3.56 -15.07 1.02
CA ALA A 40 -2.99 -15.73 -0.14
C ALA A 40 -3.19 -17.25 -0.14
N ASP A 41 -3.31 -17.87 1.03
CA ASP A 41 -3.64 -19.29 1.20
C ASP A 41 -5.05 -19.65 0.72
N VAL A 42 -6.00 -18.71 0.79
CA VAL A 42 -7.41 -18.94 0.39
C VAL A 42 -7.64 -18.57 -1.07
N VAL A 43 -7.10 -17.42 -1.52
CA VAL A 43 -7.42 -16.85 -2.84
C VAL A 43 -6.25 -16.85 -3.81
N GLY A 44 -5.08 -17.31 -3.38
CA GLY A 44 -3.83 -17.20 -4.13
C GLY A 44 -3.17 -15.81 -4.02
N THR A 45 -1.86 -15.78 -4.24
CA THR A 45 -1.03 -14.57 -4.09
C THR A 45 -1.49 -13.41 -4.97
N ALA A 46 -1.91 -13.69 -6.21
CA ALA A 46 -2.34 -12.65 -7.14
C ALA A 46 -3.60 -11.93 -6.65
N ALA A 47 -4.63 -12.67 -6.25
CA ALA A 47 -5.88 -12.09 -5.76
C ALA A 47 -5.69 -11.37 -4.42
N SER A 48 -4.89 -11.93 -3.50
CA SER A 48 -4.56 -11.27 -2.23
C SER A 48 -3.82 -9.95 -2.45
N THR A 49 -2.89 -9.91 -3.42
CA THR A 49 -2.19 -8.68 -3.81
C THR A 49 -3.14 -7.67 -4.44
N ALA A 50 -4.08 -8.11 -5.29
CA ALA A 50 -5.11 -7.23 -5.84
C ALA A 50 -6.01 -6.64 -4.74
N ALA A 51 -6.38 -7.43 -3.74
CA ALA A 51 -7.14 -6.95 -2.57
C ALA A 51 -6.37 -5.87 -1.79
N LEU A 52 -5.06 -6.05 -1.57
CA LEU A 52 -4.21 -5.01 -0.98
C LEU A 52 -4.21 -3.74 -1.85
N MET A 53 -4.05 -3.86 -3.17
CA MET A 53 -4.04 -2.69 -4.06
C MET A 53 -5.35 -1.91 -4.02
N ILE A 54 -6.49 -2.60 -3.94
CA ILE A 54 -7.79 -1.97 -3.73
C ILE A 54 -7.82 -1.27 -2.37
N LEU A 55 -7.36 -1.94 -1.30
CA LEU A 55 -7.37 -1.39 0.04
C LEU A 55 -6.52 -0.12 0.19
N LEU A 56 -5.34 -0.05 -0.45
CA LEU A 56 -4.48 1.14 -0.44
C LEU A 56 -5.16 2.36 -1.08
N HIS A 57 -6.16 2.15 -1.93
CA HIS A 57 -6.93 3.21 -2.58
C HIS A 57 -8.32 3.41 -1.99
N ALA A 58 -8.73 2.60 -1.01
CA ALA A 58 -10.00 2.76 -0.32
C ALA A 58 -10.02 4.11 0.41
N PRO A 59 -11.10 4.91 0.36
CA PRO A 59 -11.14 6.24 0.98
C PRO A 59 -11.33 6.19 2.50
N ASP A 60 -12.04 5.18 3.03
CA ASP A 60 -12.36 5.04 4.45
C ASP A 60 -11.14 4.57 5.26
N LEU A 61 -10.64 5.44 6.15
CA LEU A 61 -9.52 5.15 7.03
C LEU A 61 -9.84 4.05 8.04
N ASP A 62 -11.06 4.03 8.61
CA ASP A 62 -11.42 3.02 9.61
C ASP A 62 -11.45 1.63 8.97
N PHE A 63 -11.88 1.53 7.71
CA PHE A 63 -11.78 0.30 6.95
C PHE A 63 -10.33 -0.12 6.70
N ARG A 64 -9.44 0.81 6.31
CA ARG A 64 -8.01 0.52 6.15
C ARG A 64 -7.38 0.03 7.46
N LEU A 65 -7.72 0.64 8.59
CA LEU A 65 -7.22 0.24 9.92
C LEU A 65 -7.71 -1.15 10.32
N ARG A 66 -9.00 -1.45 10.15
CA ARG A 66 -9.53 -2.81 10.41
C ARG A 66 -8.83 -3.86 9.54
N CYS A 67 -8.67 -3.59 8.25
CA CYS A 67 -8.00 -4.51 7.34
C CYS A 67 -6.51 -4.64 7.63
N ARG A 68 -5.82 -3.57 8.04
CA ARG A 68 -4.43 -3.64 8.52
C ARG A 68 -4.29 -4.68 9.64
N ASP A 69 -5.20 -4.68 10.61
CA ASP A 69 -5.13 -5.62 11.73
C ASP A 69 -5.42 -7.06 11.30
N LEU A 70 -6.34 -7.26 10.34
CA LEU A 70 -6.59 -8.57 9.74
C LEU A 70 -5.38 -9.07 8.94
N ILE A 71 -4.74 -8.20 8.16
CA ILE A 71 -3.52 -8.50 7.40
C ILE A 71 -2.37 -8.83 8.35
N ALA A 72 -2.24 -8.09 9.46
CA ALA A 72 -1.20 -8.34 10.45
C ALA A 72 -1.32 -9.74 11.04
N ARG A 73 -2.54 -10.17 11.39
CA ARG A 73 -2.81 -11.54 11.85
C ARG A 73 -2.49 -12.56 10.76
N ALA A 74 -2.98 -12.36 9.54
CA ALA A 74 -2.73 -13.27 8.44
C ALA A 74 -1.24 -13.39 8.08
N ALA A 75 -0.47 -12.31 8.18
CA ALA A 75 0.97 -12.33 7.96
C ALA A 75 1.71 -13.06 9.09
N ALA A 76 1.32 -12.83 10.35
CA ALA A 76 1.88 -13.56 11.50
C ALA A 76 1.62 -15.07 11.40
N ASP A 77 0.45 -15.46 10.86
CA ASP A 77 0.10 -16.86 10.59
C ASP A 77 0.79 -17.44 9.33
N GLY A 78 1.57 -16.65 8.59
CA GLY A 78 2.18 -17.07 7.32
C GLY A 78 1.21 -17.22 6.14
N ARG A 79 -0.05 -16.80 6.30
CA ARG A 79 -1.12 -16.87 5.28
C ARG A 79 -1.08 -15.73 4.27
N CYS A 80 -0.32 -14.68 4.57
CA CYS A 80 -0.19 -13.49 3.75
C CYS A 80 1.28 -13.05 3.67
N PRO A 81 1.79 -12.56 2.53
CA PRO A 81 3.12 -12.00 2.46
C PRO A 81 3.31 -10.85 3.45
N ALA A 82 4.38 -10.89 4.26
CA ALA A 82 4.67 -9.86 5.26
C ALA A 82 4.75 -8.44 4.66
N VAL A 83 5.18 -8.33 3.40
CA VAL A 83 5.20 -7.06 2.66
C VAL A 83 3.81 -6.40 2.55
N HIS A 84 2.73 -7.18 2.54
CA HIS A 84 1.36 -6.61 2.52
C HIS A 84 1.08 -5.77 3.77
N LEU A 85 1.50 -6.25 4.95
CA LEU A 85 1.41 -5.49 6.19
C LEU A 85 2.24 -4.21 6.11
N ALA A 86 3.46 -4.29 5.57
CA ALA A 86 4.34 -3.13 5.48
C ALA A 86 3.71 -1.97 4.70
N TYR A 87 3.07 -2.26 3.56
CA TYR A 87 2.40 -1.25 2.75
C TYR A 87 1.19 -0.63 3.45
N ILE A 88 0.27 -1.44 3.98
CA ILE A 88 -0.95 -0.89 4.58
C ILE A 88 -0.68 -0.18 5.89
N ALA A 89 0.29 -0.65 6.69
CA ALA A 89 0.68 -0.02 7.95
C ALA A 89 1.23 1.39 7.71
N ASP A 90 2.16 1.54 6.77
CA ASP A 90 2.73 2.84 6.43
C ASP A 90 1.70 3.77 5.77
N HIS A 91 0.77 3.24 4.97
CA HIS A 91 -0.32 4.05 4.41
C HIS A 91 -1.19 4.65 5.52
N CYS A 92 -1.59 3.82 6.49
CA CYS A 92 -2.37 4.28 7.64
C CYS A 92 -1.58 5.27 8.51
N ALA A 93 -0.28 5.02 8.73
CA ALA A 93 0.57 5.92 9.51
C ALA A 93 0.63 7.31 8.88
N VAL A 94 0.87 7.40 7.57
CA VAL A 94 0.87 8.69 6.86
C VAL A 94 -0.48 9.40 6.93
N ASP A 95 -1.59 8.67 6.75
CA ASP A 95 -2.93 9.23 6.84
C ASP A 95 -3.27 9.76 8.26
N LEU A 96 -2.65 9.17 9.29
CA LEU A 96 -2.75 9.59 10.69
C LEU A 96 -1.73 10.68 11.09
N GLY A 97 -0.85 11.10 10.18
CA GLY A 97 0.23 12.05 10.48
C GLY A 97 1.38 11.45 11.31
N GLU A 98 1.48 10.13 11.35
CA GLU A 98 2.49 9.38 12.11
C GLU A 98 3.71 9.01 11.24
N PRO A 99 4.90 8.85 11.85
CA PRO A 99 6.06 8.38 11.14
C PRO A 99 5.91 6.91 10.73
N GLN A 100 6.25 6.62 9.48
CA GLN A 100 6.25 5.28 8.88
C GLN A 100 7.19 4.32 9.58
N PHE A 101 6.90 3.02 9.55
CA PHE A 101 7.78 2.00 10.10
C PHE A 101 8.67 1.35 9.03
N TYR A 102 8.16 1.14 7.82
CA TYR A 102 8.88 0.51 6.70
C TYR A 102 9.27 1.49 5.59
N GLY A 103 8.79 2.73 5.63
CA GLY A 103 9.16 3.79 4.69
C GLY A 103 8.71 3.53 3.25
N THR A 104 7.57 2.87 3.07
CA THR A 104 7.04 2.49 1.74
C THR A 104 6.38 3.66 1.00
N ARG A 105 5.83 4.65 1.73
CA ARG A 105 5.14 5.82 1.17
C ARG A 105 6.12 6.94 0.84
N ILE A 106 6.01 7.41 -0.39
CA ILE A 106 6.77 8.52 -0.95
C ILE A 106 5.80 9.65 -1.23
N ASP A 107 6.17 10.86 -0.82
CA ASP A 107 5.44 12.06 -1.16
C ASP A 107 5.61 12.34 -2.66
N PRO A 108 4.53 12.32 -3.46
CA PRO A 108 4.61 12.54 -4.90
C PRO A 108 5.02 13.98 -5.25
N ALA A 109 4.87 14.95 -4.35
CA ALA A 109 5.26 16.34 -4.60
C ALA A 109 6.77 16.54 -4.43
N THR A 110 7.36 15.92 -3.41
CA THR A 110 8.79 16.09 -3.09
C THR A 110 9.68 14.95 -3.59
N LEU A 111 9.08 13.82 -4.00
CA LEU A 111 9.76 12.57 -4.34
C LEU A 111 10.69 12.07 -3.22
N ARG A 112 10.32 12.36 -1.97
CA ARG A 112 11.00 11.92 -0.76
C ARG A 112 10.07 11.05 0.07
N PRO A 113 10.59 10.12 0.89
CA PRO A 113 9.74 9.40 1.83
C PRO A 113 9.09 10.37 2.82
N TYR A 114 7.84 10.09 3.21
CA TYR A 114 7.25 10.70 4.41
C TYR A 114 8.12 10.35 5.64
N PRO A 115 7.99 11.08 6.77
CA PRO A 115 8.79 10.82 7.98
C PRO A 115 8.83 9.33 8.36
N VAL A 116 10.01 8.85 8.74
CA VAL A 116 10.25 7.44 9.10
C VAL A 116 10.70 7.34 10.56
N ARG A 117 10.10 6.41 11.30
CA ARG A 117 10.47 6.10 12.67
C ARG A 117 11.82 5.38 12.68
N ARG A 118 12.76 5.85 13.50
CA ARG A 118 14.10 5.25 13.68
C ARG A 118 14.75 4.88 12.33
N PRO A 119 15.14 5.87 11.50
CA PRO A 119 15.69 5.62 10.16
C PRO A 119 16.94 4.73 10.15
N GLN A 120 17.71 4.71 11.24
CA GLN A 120 18.95 3.96 11.37
C GLN A 120 18.75 2.44 11.25
N THR A 121 17.58 1.94 11.64
CA THR A 121 17.23 0.51 11.58
C THR A 121 16.16 0.21 10.52
N LEU A 122 15.93 1.14 9.59
CA LEU A 122 14.90 1.02 8.57
C LEU A 122 15.16 -0.17 7.63
N ASP A 123 16.37 -0.26 7.10
CA ASP A 123 16.69 -1.27 6.07
C ASP A 123 16.71 -2.69 6.63
N GLU A 124 16.97 -2.86 7.93
CA GLU A 124 16.82 -4.13 8.65
C GLU A 124 15.35 -4.58 8.62
N ARG A 125 14.43 -3.71 9.06
CA ARG A 125 13.00 -4.01 9.08
C ARG A 125 12.41 -4.23 7.68
N ARG A 126 12.93 -3.51 6.68
CA ARG A 126 12.54 -3.70 5.28
C ARG A 126 12.96 -5.07 4.78
N ARG A 127 14.18 -5.50 5.08
CA ARG A 127 14.68 -6.83 4.74
C ARG A 127 13.83 -7.93 5.37
N ASP A 128 13.44 -7.77 6.63
CA ASP A 128 12.64 -8.76 7.37
C ASP A 128 11.27 -9.05 6.72
N VAL A 129 10.73 -8.10 5.96
CA VAL A 129 9.45 -8.24 5.25
C VAL A 129 9.61 -8.45 3.74
N GLY A 130 10.84 -8.65 3.26
CA GLY A 130 11.14 -8.89 1.85
C GLY A 130 11.22 -7.64 0.96
N LEU A 131 11.37 -6.45 1.55
CA LEU A 131 11.63 -5.21 0.81
C LEU A 131 13.14 -5.00 0.62
N GLY A 132 13.52 -4.41 -0.53
CA GLY A 132 14.86 -3.84 -0.72
C GLY A 132 15.09 -2.60 0.15
N THR A 133 16.31 -2.09 0.19
CA THR A 133 16.66 -0.87 0.94
C THR A 133 15.84 0.34 0.47
N LEU A 134 15.67 1.34 1.34
CA LEU A 134 15.03 2.59 0.94
C LEU A 134 15.80 3.26 -0.20
N GLN A 135 17.14 3.18 -0.18
CA GLN A 135 17.99 3.75 -1.22
C GLN A 135 17.75 3.11 -2.60
N GLU A 136 17.57 1.79 -2.67
CA GLU A 136 17.23 1.09 -3.92
C GLU A 136 15.86 1.54 -4.46
N GLN A 137 14.85 1.67 -3.58
CA GLN A 137 13.55 2.20 -3.96
C GLN A 137 13.66 3.64 -4.51
N MET A 138 14.46 4.50 -3.87
CA MET A 138 14.70 5.86 -4.32
C MET A 138 15.41 5.92 -5.67
N ARG A 139 16.38 5.03 -5.92
CA ARG A 139 17.04 4.91 -7.22
C ARG A 139 16.06 4.48 -8.31
N ALA A 140 15.22 3.47 -8.03
CA ALA A 140 14.22 2.99 -8.99
C ALA A 140 13.24 4.09 -9.41
N LEU A 141 12.77 4.92 -8.46
CA LEU A 141 11.88 6.04 -8.77
C LEU A 141 12.54 7.11 -9.66
N ARG A 142 13.83 7.39 -9.45
CA ARG A 142 14.58 8.36 -10.27
C ARG A 142 14.86 7.86 -11.70
N LEU A 143 14.95 6.55 -11.89
CA LEU A 143 15.14 5.93 -13.20
C LEU A 143 13.83 5.78 -13.98
N SER A 144 12.69 5.93 -13.30
CA SER A 144 11.34 5.75 -13.86
C SER A 144 10.66 7.06 -14.25
N GLY A 145 11.25 8.21 -13.91
CA GLY A 145 10.78 9.56 -14.25
C GLY A 145 11.54 10.10 -15.45
#